data_AF-A0A920GKB2-F1
#
_entry.id   AF-A0A920GKB2-F1
#
_cell.length_a   1.000
_cell.length_b   1.000
_cell.length_c   1.000
_cell.angle_alpha   90.00
_cell.angle_beta   90.00
_cell.angle_gamma   90.00
#
_symmetry.space_group_name_H-M   'P 1'
#
loop_
_entity.id
_entity.type
_entity.pdbx_description
1 polymer ?
#
loop_
_entity_poly.entity_id
_entity_poly.type
_entity_poly.pdbx_seq_one_letter_code
_entity_poly.pdbx_strand_id
1 'polypeptide(L)' 'MDILGNKEARVYVSAVKAMVPEKSVKLSTKQFRCMAHRYVALDSSCEHVCESKAFAFADGPDEVHHMVVGRNEVRHHDL' A
#
# COMPACT_ATOMS: atom_id res chain seq x y z
N MET A 1 -17.78 7.24 -14.19
CA MET A 1 -18.66 6.17 -13.71
C MET A 1 -17.87 4.88 -13.85
N ASP A 2 -17.82 4.04 -12.81
CA ASP A 2 -17.07 2.78 -12.87
C ASP A 2 -17.61 1.89 -14.00
N ILE A 3 -16.69 1.38 -14.81
CA ILE A 3 -16.97 0.50 -15.94
C ILE A 3 -17.08 -0.98 -15.54
N LEU A 4 -16.63 -1.32 -14.33
CA LEU A 4 -16.59 -2.68 -13.79
C LEU A 4 -17.64 -2.86 -12.69
N GLY A 5 -18.17 -4.08 -12.55
CA GLY A 5 -19.09 -4.41 -11.46
C GLY A 5 -18.40 -4.45 -10.09
N ASN A 6 -19.12 -4.12 -9.01
CA ASN A 6 -18.59 -4.10 -7.63
C ASN A 6 -17.81 -5.36 -7.22
N LYS A 7 -18.20 -6.53 -7.75
CA LYS A 7 -17.55 -7.81 -7.42
C LYS A 7 -16.16 -7.94 -8.04
N GLU A 8 -16.00 -7.46 -9.28
CA GLU A 8 -14.72 -7.51 -10.01
C GLU A 8 -13.81 -6.38 -9.53
N ALA A 9 -14.38 -5.20 -9.28
CA ALA A 9 -13.67 -4.05 -8.74
C ALA A 9 -13.00 -4.35 -7.39
N ARG A 10 -13.59 -5.25 -6.58
CA ARG A 10 -13.04 -5.64 -5.27
C ARG A 10 -11.60 -6.13 -5.34
N VAL A 11 -11.24 -6.87 -6.38
CA VAL A 11 -9.88 -7.41 -6.55
C VAL A 11 -8.89 -6.28 -6.81
N TYR A 12 -9.27 -5.33 -7.68
CA TYR A 12 -8.45 -4.15 -7.98
C TYR A 12 -8.30 -3.23 -6.77
N VAL A 13 -9.36 -3.04 -5.99
CA VAL A 13 -9.31 -2.26 -4.74
C VAL A 13 -8.36 -2.90 -3.74
N SER A 14 -8.46 -4.22 -3.52
CA SER A 14 -7.52 -4.94 -2.65
C SER A 14 -6.08 -4.90 -3.16
N ALA A 15 -5.86 -4.99 -4.47
CA ALA A 15 -4.53 -4.90 -5.07
C ALA A 15 -3.89 -3.52 -4.85
N VAL A 16 -4.66 -2.43 -5.06
CA VAL A 16 -4.20 -1.07 -4.80
C VAL A 16 -3.92 -0.87 -3.31
N LYS A 17 -4.80 -1.40 -2.45
CA LYS A 17 -4.67 -1.28 -1.00
C LYS A 17 -3.41 -1.93 -0.44
N ALA A 18 -2.95 -3.04 -1.00
CA ALA A 18 -1.67 -3.66 -0.61
C ALA A 18 -0.45 -2.92 -1.20
N MET A 19 -0.56 -2.46 -2.46
CA MET A 19 0.57 -1.91 -3.20
C MET A 19 0.96 -0.48 -2.79
N VAL A 20 -0.03 0.37 -2.48
CA VAL A 20 0.20 1.80 -2.21
C VAL A 20 0.93 2.04 -0.89
N PRO A 21 0.54 1.46 0.26
CA PRO A 21 1.22 1.66 1.53
C PRO A 21 2.69 1.24 1.48
N GLU A 22 2.97 0.07 0.88
CA GLU A 22 4.32 -0.45 0.73
C GLU A 22 5.23 0.50 -0.06
N LYS A 23 4.73 1.01 -1.19
CA LYS A 23 5.50 1.96 -2.02
C LYS A 23 5.67 3.31 -1.35
N SER A 24 4.66 3.79 -0.64
CA SER A 24 4.74 5.05 0.11
C SER A 24 5.85 5.00 1.15
N VAL A 25 5.88 3.93 1.98
CA VAL A 25 6.94 3.75 2.99
C VAL A 25 8.33 3.69 2.36
N LYS A 26 8.48 2.99 1.23
CA LYS A 26 9.76 2.91 0.50
C LYS A 26 10.19 4.27 -0.07
N LEU A 27 9.26 5.04 -0.64
CA LEU A 27 9.54 6.37 -1.18
C LEU A 27 9.99 7.33 -0.07
N SER A 28 9.23 7.38 1.03
CA SER A 28 9.53 8.25 2.18
C SER A 28 10.86 7.88 2.82
N THR A 29 11.18 6.58 2.92
CA THR A 29 12.49 6.13 3.41
C THR A 29 13.64 6.58 2.50
N LYS A 30 13.44 6.52 1.18
CA LYS A 30 14.45 7.02 0.21
C LYS A 30 14.62 8.53 0.32
N GLN A 31 13.53 9.29 0.41
CA GLN A 31 13.56 10.75 0.61
C GLN A 31 14.33 11.11 1.88
N PHE A 32 14.01 10.45 2.99
CA PHE A 32 14.70 10.64 4.26
C PHE A 32 16.20 10.36 4.16
N ARG A 33 16.58 9.25 3.51
CA ARG A 33 18.01 8.91 3.28
C ARG A 33 18.72 9.94 2.41
N CYS A 34 18.08 10.48 1.38
CA CYS A 34 18.65 11.55 0.55
C CYS A 34 18.80 12.87 1.31
N MET A 35 17.98 13.12 2.33
CA MET A 35 17.99 14.33 3.16
C MET A 35 18.91 14.23 4.39
N ALA A 36 19.67 13.14 4.55
CA ALA A 36 20.45 12.82 5.76
C ALA A 36 21.48 13.89 6.22
N HIS A 37 21.84 14.88 5.40
CA HIS A 37 22.71 16.00 5.80
C HIS A 37 21.95 17.25 6.28
N ARG A 38 20.64 17.35 6.05
CA ARG A 38 19.86 18.58 6.30
C ARG A 38 18.93 18.39 7.49
N TYR A 39 19.53 18.15 8.64
CA TYR A 39 18.95 18.15 9.99
C TYR A 39 17.80 17.17 10.25
N VAL A 40 17.96 16.43 11.35
CA VAL A 40 17.00 15.54 12.02
C VAL A 40 15.87 16.36 12.68
N ALA A 41 15.36 17.37 11.98
CA ALA A 41 14.35 18.28 12.49
C ALA A 41 12.96 17.74 12.14
N LEU A 42 12.36 17.11 13.14
CA LEU A 42 10.96 17.09 13.58
C LEU A 42 9.88 17.88 12.78
N ASP A 43 9.90 17.92 11.46
CA ASP A 43 8.97 18.77 10.72
C ASP A 43 8.38 18.02 9.52
N SER A 44 7.11 17.62 9.64
CA SER A 44 6.21 17.01 8.65
C SER A 44 6.60 15.66 8.02
N SER A 45 7.87 15.41 7.69
CA SER A 45 8.29 14.24 6.91
C SER A 45 8.23 12.91 7.69
N CYS A 46 8.36 12.96 9.03
CA CYS A 46 8.25 11.78 9.88
C CYS A 46 6.79 11.34 10.10
N GLU A 47 5.86 12.29 10.14
CA GLU A 47 4.42 12.03 10.29
C GLU A 47 3.89 11.23 9.09
N HIS A 48 4.25 11.62 7.87
CA HIS A 48 3.89 10.89 6.64
C HIS A 48 4.40 9.43 6.63
N VAL A 49 5.55 9.15 7.26
CA VAL A 49 6.07 7.78 7.40
C VAL A 49 5.22 6.98 8.38
N CYS A 50 4.85 7.57 9.52
CA CYS A 50 3.99 6.91 10.51
C CYS A 50 2.58 6.66 9.96
N GLU A 51 1.98 7.62 9.28
CA GLU A 51 0.68 7.47 8.63
C GLU A 51 0.71 6.39 7.54
N SER A 52 1.73 6.39 6.68
CA SER A 52 1.90 5.36 5.64
C SER A 52 1.98 3.95 6.22
N LYS A 53 2.62 3.79 7.39
CA LYS A 53 2.68 2.51 8.10
C LYS A 53 1.33 2.14 8.74
N ALA A 54 0.60 3.11 9.26
CA ALA A 54 -0.74 2.87 9.81
C ALA A 54 -1.70 2.36 8.72
N PHE A 55 -1.60 2.87 7.49
CA PHE A 55 -2.39 2.41 6.35
C PHE A 55 -2.13 0.96 5.94
N ALA A 56 -1.01 0.34 6.32
CA ALA A 56 -0.79 -1.09 6.09
C ALA A 56 -1.66 -1.98 7.00
N PHE A 57 -2.13 -1.44 8.13
CA PHE A 57 -3.00 -2.14 9.08
C PHE A 57 -4.46 -1.69 8.99
N ALA A 58 -4.70 -0.43 8.63
CA ALA A 58 -6.04 0.11 8.41
C ALA A 58 -6.75 -0.62 7.27
N ASP A 59 -8.05 -0.88 7.41
CA ASP A 59 -8.90 -1.59 6.43
C ASP A 59 -8.41 -3.00 6.04
N GLY A 60 -7.68 -3.65 6.95
CA GLY A 60 -7.18 -5.01 6.81
C GLY A 60 -5.69 -5.06 6.48
N PRO A 61 -4.92 -5.98 7.11
CA PRO A 61 -3.49 -6.12 6.86
C PRO A 61 -3.18 -6.44 5.40
N ASP A 62 -2.01 -5.99 4.91
CA ASP A 62 -1.55 -6.24 3.54
C ASP A 62 -1.53 -7.74 3.20
N GLU A 63 -1.22 -8.62 4.16
CA GLU A 63 -1.24 -10.08 3.98
C GLU A 63 -2.64 -10.59 3.60
N VAL A 64 -3.69 -9.98 4.14
CA VAL A 64 -5.07 -10.34 3.82
C VAL A 64 -5.41 -9.93 2.38
N HIS A 65 -4.98 -8.74 1.96
CA HIS A 65 -5.19 -8.27 0.59
C HIS A 65 -4.38 -9.08 -0.43
N HIS A 66 -3.17 -9.49 -0.09
CA HIS A 66 -2.38 -10.44 -0.90
C HIS A 66 -3.09 -11.79 -1.06
N MET A 67 -3.71 -12.32 -0.02
CA MET A 67 -4.51 -13.55 -0.13
C MET A 67 -5.75 -13.38 -1.01
N VAL A 68 -6.42 -12.22 -0.98
CA VAL A 68 -7.59 -11.94 -1.82
C VAL A 68 -7.19 -11.88 -3.30
N VAL A 69 -6.10 -11.19 -3.61
CA VAL A 69 -5.58 -11.10 -4.99
C VAL A 69 -5.05 -12.46 -5.46
N GLY A 70 -4.21 -13.13 -4.67
CA GLY A 70 -3.62 -14.42 -5.03
C GLY A 70 -4.66 -15.53 -5.24
N ARG A 71 -5.70 -15.59 -4.40
CA ARG A 71 -6.83 -16.53 -4.63
C ARG A 71 -7.57 -16.24 -5.92
N ASN A 72 -7.68 -14.97 -6.31
CA ASN A 72 -8.33 -14.60 -7.56
C ASN A 72 -7.45 -14.93 -8.78
N GLU A 73 -6.14 -14.71 -8.68
CA GLU A 73 -5.17 -15.06 -9.73
C GLU A 73 -5.12 -16.57 -9.97
N VAL A 74 -5.04 -17.39 -8.91
CA VAL A 74 -5.07 -18.87 -9.02
C VAL A 74 -6.35 -19.34 -9.72
N ARG A 75 -7.50 -18.75 -9.39
CA ARG A 75 -8.79 -19.06 -10.03
C ARG A 75 -8.88 -18.62 -11.49
N HIS A 76 -8.17 -17.58 -11.89
CA HIS A 76 -8.15 -17.13 -13.28
C HIS A 76 -7.17 -17.92 -14.13
N HIS A 77 -6.11 -18.47 -13.54
CA HIS A 77 -5.03 -19.13 -14.26
C HIS A 77 -4.98 -20.66 -14.07
N ASP A 78 -5.96 -21.28 -13.39
CA ASP A 78 -6.10 -22.73 -13.17
C ASP A 78 -4.76 -23.43 -12.81
N LEU A 79 -4.05 -22.85 -11.83
CA LEU A 79 -2.83 -23.44 -11.22
C LEU A 79 -3.15 -24.31 -10.01
#